data_AF-A0A497JF77-F1
#
_entry.id   AF-A0A497JF77-F1
#
_cell.length_a   1.000
_cell.length_b   1.000
_cell.length_c   1.000
_cell.angle_alpha   90.00
_cell.angle_beta   90.00
_cell.angle_gamma   90.00
#
_symmetry.space_group_name_H-M   'P 1'
#
loop_
_entity.id
_entity.type
_entity.pdbx_description
1 polymer ?
#
loop_
_entity_poly.entity_id
_entity_poly.type
_entity_poly.pdbx_seq_one_letter_code
_entity_poly.pdbx_strand_id
1 'polypeptide(L)'
;MIVAKEILRQKFPRVDAESTLSEAFGLIIKEKEPCIAVFEGDTYLGLLSHRELLKKHVAYSYVKIKTFVDKFVPALSTDDDLLKIINLMYQSGSRALPVFQDSKLLGFVHIKDVLKKAFDEFELAKLKLSDIASEPILLSCDDTLGRALAMMREYNIKQIPVVDKNKNLLGILTLESLIDKYFVHATPKRELFSLKGHEPEAKSLFDLPVSGLVEEAVAAESKQTLGSVKDQICDTKTVVLVENKKPKGIVATQNILEAILNINKPQRNIQISNMPAFTEPDKEKALARINTFYDKAAKLLKHDILLSIHFKSYEKQGMRKKHAVHTKISGATFSAKAEVSSWNSLTALQQALDALMKELTKYHDKHKK
;
A
#
# COMPACT_ATOMS: atom_id res chain seq x y z
N MET A 1 -21.70 6.55 4.25
CA MET A 1 -20.28 6.28 4.51
C MET A 1 -20.17 4.82 4.88
N ILE A 2 -19.53 4.03 4.03
CA ILE A 2 -19.37 2.59 4.23
C ILE A 2 -18.37 2.35 5.37
N VAL A 3 -18.71 1.46 6.30
CA VAL A 3 -17.87 1.09 7.45
C VAL A 3 -17.49 -0.40 7.43
N ALA A 4 -16.48 -0.79 8.23
CA ALA A 4 -15.95 -2.14 8.29
C ALA A 4 -17.03 -3.21 8.53
N LYS A 5 -18.03 -2.92 9.38
CA LYS A 5 -19.16 -3.83 9.66
C LYS A 5 -19.95 -4.23 8.41
N GLU A 6 -20.09 -3.35 7.42
CA GLU A 6 -20.88 -3.60 6.20
C GLU A 6 -20.18 -4.53 5.20
N ILE A 7 -18.86 -4.66 5.32
CA ILE A 7 -18.02 -5.49 4.45
C ILE A 7 -17.24 -6.55 5.24
N LEU A 8 -17.69 -6.84 6.47
CA LEU A 8 -17.13 -7.84 7.36
C LEU A 8 -17.50 -9.26 6.87
N ARG A 9 -16.50 -10.13 6.79
CA ARG A 9 -16.70 -11.58 6.62
C ARG A 9 -16.36 -12.34 7.90
N GLN A 10 -17.34 -13.05 8.45
CA GLN A 10 -17.12 -13.90 9.63
C GLN A 10 -16.39 -15.20 9.29
N LYS A 11 -16.65 -15.75 8.10
CA LYS A 11 -15.95 -16.94 7.59
C LYS A 11 -14.68 -16.50 6.88
N PHE A 12 -13.55 -16.91 7.43
CA PHE A 12 -12.23 -16.66 6.85
C PHE A 12 -11.37 -17.92 7.02
N PRO A 13 -10.55 -18.30 6.01
CA PRO A 13 -9.64 -19.42 6.14
C PRO A 13 -8.75 -19.27 7.38
N ARG A 14 -8.62 -20.34 8.16
CA ARG A 14 -7.80 -20.38 9.36
C ARG A 14 -6.88 -21.59 9.37
N VAL A 15 -5.72 -21.45 10.02
CA VAL A 15 -4.72 -22.51 10.20
C VAL A 15 -4.09 -22.39 11.59
N ASP A 16 -3.67 -23.52 12.14
CA ASP A 16 -2.98 -23.57 13.45
C ASP A 16 -1.51 -23.14 13.31
N ALA A 17 -0.99 -22.42 14.30
CA ALA A 17 0.37 -21.88 14.32
C ALA A 17 1.47 -22.95 14.22
N GLU A 18 1.16 -24.19 14.61
CA GLU A 18 2.07 -25.33 14.55
C GLU A 18 2.05 -26.04 13.19
N SER A 19 1.14 -25.67 12.28
CA SER A 19 1.11 -26.18 10.91
C SER A 19 2.36 -25.80 10.10
N THR A 20 2.59 -26.54 9.02
CA THR A 20 3.67 -26.29 8.07
C THR A 20 3.30 -25.21 7.04
N LEU A 21 4.29 -24.55 6.46
CA LEU A 21 4.07 -23.61 5.36
C LEU A 21 3.36 -24.25 4.16
N SER A 22 3.67 -25.51 3.84
CA SER A 22 3.05 -26.23 2.72
C SER A 22 1.56 -26.43 2.93
N GLU A 23 1.13 -26.85 4.13
CA GLU A 23 -0.29 -26.99 4.49
C GLU A 23 -1.02 -25.65 4.39
N ALA A 24 -0.41 -24.58 4.94
CA ALA A 24 -1.03 -23.26 4.93
C ALA A 24 -1.17 -22.70 3.51
N PHE A 25 -0.17 -22.82 2.64
CA PHE A 25 -0.29 -22.40 1.24
C PHE A 25 -1.25 -23.27 0.44
N GLY A 26 -1.30 -24.58 0.73
CA GLY A 26 -2.31 -25.46 0.15
C GLY A 26 -3.74 -25.00 0.47
N LEU A 27 -4.00 -24.56 1.71
CA LEU A 27 -5.28 -23.96 2.09
C LEU A 27 -5.54 -22.63 1.39
N ILE A 28 -4.55 -21.73 1.34
CA ILE A 28 -4.64 -20.42 0.66
C ILE A 28 -5.08 -20.61 -0.81
N ILE A 29 -4.43 -21.53 -1.54
CA ILE A 29 -4.78 -21.85 -2.94
C ILE A 29 -6.16 -22.47 -3.04
N LYS A 30 -6.46 -23.48 -2.21
CA LYS A 30 -7.74 -24.19 -2.23
C LYS A 30 -8.92 -23.24 -2.00
N GLU A 31 -8.78 -22.34 -1.04
CA GLU A 31 -9.81 -21.35 -0.68
C GLU A 31 -9.80 -20.14 -1.61
N LYS A 32 -8.81 -20.01 -2.52
CA LYS A 32 -8.62 -18.89 -3.45
C LYS A 32 -8.59 -17.52 -2.75
N GLU A 33 -8.01 -17.50 -1.55
CA GLU A 33 -7.83 -16.30 -0.76
C GLU A 33 -6.35 -15.89 -0.78
N PRO A 34 -6.01 -14.59 -0.70
CA PRO A 34 -4.63 -14.14 -0.79
C PRO A 34 -3.81 -14.36 0.49
N CYS A 35 -4.48 -14.73 1.59
CA CYS A 35 -3.90 -14.95 2.91
C CYS A 35 -4.81 -15.82 3.78
N ILE A 36 -4.26 -16.35 4.88
CA ILE A 36 -4.94 -17.20 5.86
C ILE A 36 -4.69 -16.65 7.27
N ALA A 37 -5.67 -16.80 8.17
CA ALA A 37 -5.53 -16.38 9.56
C ALA A 37 -4.88 -17.46 10.39
N VAL A 38 -3.90 -17.08 11.21
CA VAL A 38 -3.13 -18.01 12.02
C VAL A 38 -3.58 -17.92 13.48
N PHE A 39 -3.85 -19.06 14.09
CA PHE A 39 -4.34 -19.18 15.46
C PHE A 39 -3.46 -20.12 16.29
N GLU A 40 -3.38 -19.86 17.59
CA GLU A 40 -2.87 -20.79 18.59
C GLU A 40 -4.00 -21.06 19.58
N GLY A 41 -4.63 -22.24 19.44
CA GLY A 41 -5.94 -22.48 20.05
C GLY A 41 -7.00 -21.50 19.53
N ASP A 42 -7.64 -20.77 20.45
CA ASP A 42 -8.63 -19.73 20.11
C ASP A 42 -8.00 -18.33 19.94
N THR A 43 -6.69 -18.21 20.16
CA THR A 43 -5.99 -16.92 20.09
C THR A 43 -5.55 -16.61 18.67
N TYR A 44 -6.06 -15.53 18.09
CA TYR A 44 -5.59 -15.00 16.81
C TYR A 44 -4.18 -14.42 16.94
N LEU A 45 -3.26 -14.88 16.10
CA LEU A 45 -1.86 -14.43 16.11
C LEU A 45 -1.52 -13.44 14.99
N GLY A 46 -2.21 -13.50 13.86
CA GLY A 46 -1.88 -12.70 12.69
C GLY A 46 -2.31 -13.35 11.37
N LEU A 47 -1.79 -12.82 10.25
CA LEU A 47 -2.04 -13.38 8.91
C LEU A 47 -0.76 -13.98 8.32
N LEU A 48 -0.95 -14.97 7.46
CA LEU A 48 0.08 -15.49 6.57
C LEU A 48 -0.38 -15.28 5.11
N SER A 49 0.48 -14.72 4.26
CA SER A 49 0.22 -14.53 2.84
C SER A 49 1.37 -15.06 1.99
N HIS A 50 1.17 -15.07 0.67
CA HIS A 50 2.24 -15.38 -0.28
C HIS A 50 3.45 -14.43 -0.16
N ARG A 51 3.26 -13.19 0.34
CA ARG A 51 4.34 -12.19 0.47
C ARG A 51 5.42 -12.64 1.45
N GLU A 52 5.07 -13.45 2.44
CA GLU A 52 6.02 -13.92 3.46
C GLU A 52 7.13 -14.78 2.84
N LEU A 53 6.91 -15.36 1.65
CA LEU A 53 7.95 -16.06 0.88
C LEU A 53 9.03 -15.14 0.32
N LEU A 54 8.72 -13.86 0.09
CA LEU A 54 9.73 -12.91 -0.38
C LEU A 54 10.70 -12.51 0.74
N LYS A 55 10.30 -12.67 2.02
CA LYS A 55 11.02 -12.13 3.18
C LYS A 55 12.24 -12.95 3.62
N LYS A 56 12.35 -14.25 3.27
CA LYS A 56 13.44 -15.14 3.74
C LYS A 56 13.81 -16.20 2.68
N HIS A 57 15.07 -16.62 2.62
CA HIS A 57 15.49 -17.83 1.90
C HIS A 57 15.19 -19.06 2.77
N VAL A 58 14.18 -19.86 2.44
CA VAL A 58 13.66 -20.90 3.35
C VAL A 58 13.40 -22.20 2.60
N ALA A 59 13.72 -23.33 3.23
CA ALA A 59 13.27 -24.65 2.80
C ALA A 59 11.78 -24.85 3.16
N TYR A 60 10.92 -24.91 2.15
CA TYR A 60 9.47 -24.72 2.31
C TYR A 60 8.70 -25.88 2.97
N SER A 61 9.21 -27.11 2.87
CA SER A 61 8.42 -28.32 3.17
C SER A 61 8.26 -28.64 4.66
N TYR A 62 9.18 -28.17 5.53
CA TYR A 62 9.24 -28.62 6.93
C TYR A 62 9.21 -27.48 7.96
N VAL A 63 9.08 -26.23 7.49
CA VAL A 63 9.18 -25.07 8.36
C VAL A 63 7.81 -24.70 8.90
N LYS A 64 7.73 -24.59 10.24
CA LYS A 64 6.51 -24.16 10.96
C LYS A 64 6.15 -22.71 10.62
N ILE A 65 4.87 -22.45 10.44
CA ILE A 65 4.38 -21.13 10.02
C ILE A 65 4.54 -20.04 11.10
N LYS A 66 4.65 -20.42 12.38
CA LYS A 66 4.76 -19.48 13.53
C LYS A 66 5.81 -18.37 13.35
N THR A 67 6.88 -18.65 12.61
CA THR A 67 8.00 -17.70 12.33
C THR A 67 7.80 -16.83 11.08
N PHE A 68 6.71 -17.06 10.33
CA PHE A 68 6.31 -16.36 9.11
C PHE A 68 5.05 -15.53 9.30
N VAL A 69 4.29 -15.76 10.37
CA VAL A 69 3.08 -14.98 10.68
C VAL A 69 3.41 -13.50 10.73
N ASP A 70 2.69 -12.72 9.94
CA ASP A 70 2.68 -11.27 10.05
C ASP A 70 1.81 -10.90 11.27
N LYS A 71 2.48 -10.67 12.40
CA LYS A 71 1.85 -10.30 13.68
C LYS A 71 1.48 -8.82 13.76
N PHE A 72 1.91 -8.01 12.80
CA PHE A 72 1.74 -6.55 12.81
C PHE A 72 0.67 -6.09 11.80
N VAL A 73 -0.27 -6.97 11.45
CA VAL A 73 -1.41 -6.60 10.60
C VAL A 73 -2.28 -5.62 11.37
N PRO A 74 -2.56 -4.42 10.81
CA PRO A 74 -3.41 -3.45 11.46
C PRO A 74 -4.82 -4.01 11.72
N ALA A 75 -5.36 -3.76 12.91
CA ALA A 75 -6.72 -4.13 13.28
C ALA A 75 -7.71 -3.00 12.97
N LEU A 76 -8.94 -3.39 12.63
CA LEU A 76 -10.08 -2.51 12.42
C LEU A 76 -11.06 -2.60 13.59
N SER A 77 -11.71 -1.49 13.92
CA SER A 77 -12.97 -1.47 14.66
C SER A 77 -14.16 -1.61 13.71
N THR A 78 -15.32 -2.05 14.20
CA THR A 78 -16.54 -2.20 13.37
C THR A 78 -16.99 -0.93 12.66
N ASP A 79 -16.68 0.23 13.25
CA ASP A 79 -17.14 1.54 12.80
C ASP A 79 -16.06 2.28 11.98
N ASP A 80 -14.91 1.64 11.72
CA ASP A 80 -13.87 2.22 10.89
C ASP A 80 -14.36 2.39 9.45
N ASP A 81 -14.22 3.60 8.91
CA ASP A 81 -14.69 3.95 7.58
C ASP A 81 -13.82 3.37 6.45
N LEU A 82 -14.39 3.33 5.24
CA LEU A 82 -13.75 2.80 4.05
C LEU A 82 -12.40 3.46 3.72
N LEU A 83 -12.26 4.77 3.95
CA LEU A 83 -11.02 5.48 3.65
C LEU A 83 -9.90 5.08 4.63
N LYS A 84 -10.22 4.92 5.91
CA LYS A 84 -9.29 4.39 6.92
C LYS A 84 -8.88 2.95 6.57
N ILE A 85 -9.83 2.10 6.17
CA ILE A 85 -9.55 0.72 5.73
C ILE A 85 -8.56 0.73 4.55
N ILE A 86 -8.82 1.56 3.53
CA ILE A 86 -7.96 1.71 2.35
C ILE A 86 -6.56 2.18 2.75
N ASN A 87 -6.45 3.17 3.63
CA ASN A 87 -5.17 3.68 4.11
C ASN A 87 -4.37 2.58 4.83
N LEU A 88 -5.02 1.80 5.71
CA LEU A 88 -4.38 0.70 6.43
C LEU A 88 -3.92 -0.42 5.48
N MET A 89 -4.72 -0.76 4.46
CA MET A 89 -4.33 -1.74 3.43
C MET A 89 -3.17 -1.23 2.57
N TYR A 90 -3.19 0.05 2.17
CA TYR A 90 -2.11 0.67 1.38
C TYR A 90 -0.78 0.67 2.14
N GLN A 91 -0.79 1.07 3.42
CA GLN A 91 0.41 1.16 4.25
C GLN A 91 0.99 -0.21 4.64
N SER A 92 0.13 -1.17 5.02
CA SER A 92 0.59 -2.51 5.43
C SER A 92 0.91 -3.42 4.24
N GLY A 93 0.30 -3.17 3.08
CA GLY A 93 0.28 -4.08 1.93
C GLY A 93 -0.53 -5.36 2.19
N SER A 94 -1.32 -5.39 3.28
CA SER A 94 -2.17 -6.53 3.62
C SER A 94 -3.41 -6.55 2.73
N ARG A 95 -3.81 -7.75 2.30
CA ARG A 95 -5.01 -7.97 1.47
C ARG A 95 -6.25 -8.35 2.28
N ALA A 96 -6.09 -8.56 3.58
CA ALA A 96 -7.18 -8.68 4.54
C ALA A 96 -6.80 -7.97 5.84
N LEU A 97 -7.79 -7.41 6.55
CA LEU A 97 -7.59 -6.79 7.86
C LEU A 97 -8.55 -7.42 8.88
N PRO A 98 -8.06 -7.85 10.05
CA PRO A 98 -8.93 -8.38 11.11
C PRO A 98 -9.80 -7.26 11.71
N VAL A 99 -11.05 -7.58 11.99
CA VAL A 99 -12.01 -6.68 12.63
C VAL A 99 -12.28 -7.15 14.06
N PHE A 100 -12.10 -6.24 15.01
CA PHE A 100 -12.33 -6.48 16.42
C PHE A 100 -13.48 -5.63 16.95
N GLN A 101 -14.19 -6.17 17.92
CA GLN A 101 -15.10 -5.43 18.80
C GLN A 101 -14.83 -5.88 20.23
N ASP A 102 -14.56 -4.94 21.14
CA ASP A 102 -14.27 -5.24 22.55
C ASP A 102 -13.21 -6.35 22.73
N SER A 103 -12.11 -6.25 21.96
CA SER A 103 -11.00 -7.22 21.92
C SER A 103 -11.35 -8.62 21.37
N LYS A 104 -12.59 -8.85 20.94
CA LYS A 104 -13.00 -10.09 20.26
C LYS A 104 -12.84 -9.96 18.74
N LEU A 105 -12.14 -10.90 18.13
CA LEU A 105 -12.10 -11.00 16.67
C LEU A 105 -13.48 -11.40 16.14
N LEU A 106 -14.07 -10.56 15.29
CA LEU A 106 -15.36 -10.83 14.65
C LEU A 106 -15.22 -11.45 13.26
N GLY A 107 -14.11 -11.19 12.59
CA GLY A 107 -13.87 -11.62 11.21
C GLY A 107 -12.87 -10.72 10.50
N PHE A 108 -12.96 -10.65 9.17
CA PHE A 108 -12.00 -9.95 8.33
C PHE A 108 -12.68 -9.11 7.25
N VAL A 109 -12.04 -8.01 6.85
CA VAL A 109 -12.38 -7.23 5.65
C VAL A 109 -11.37 -7.55 4.56
N HIS A 110 -11.84 -7.93 3.37
CA HIS A 110 -11.00 -8.34 2.25
C HIS A 110 -10.84 -7.19 1.24
N ILE A 111 -9.66 -7.12 0.62
CA ILE A 111 -9.36 -6.12 -0.41
C ILE A 111 -10.35 -6.15 -1.58
N LYS A 112 -10.87 -7.33 -1.96
CA LYS A 112 -11.86 -7.46 -3.05
C LYS A 112 -13.16 -6.72 -2.72
N ASP A 113 -13.63 -6.81 -1.48
CA ASP A 113 -14.86 -6.13 -1.06
C ASP A 113 -14.61 -4.62 -0.91
N VAL A 114 -13.43 -4.24 -0.41
CA VAL A 114 -12.99 -2.84 -0.35
C VAL A 114 -12.96 -2.22 -1.74
N LEU A 115 -12.35 -2.88 -2.74
CA LEU A 115 -12.29 -2.38 -4.12
C LEU A 115 -13.68 -2.23 -4.73
N LYS A 116 -14.56 -3.23 -4.55
CA LYS A 116 -15.95 -3.16 -5.05
C LYS A 116 -16.69 -1.95 -4.50
N LYS A 117 -16.59 -1.71 -3.19
CA LYS A 117 -17.21 -0.53 -2.55
C LYS A 117 -16.55 0.79 -2.96
N ALA A 118 -15.22 0.80 -3.07
CA ALA A 118 -14.45 1.97 -3.43
C ALA A 118 -14.75 2.47 -4.85
N PHE A 119 -15.04 1.58 -5.80
CA PHE A 119 -15.38 1.97 -7.17
C PHE A 119 -16.57 2.91 -7.24
N ASP A 120 -17.59 2.64 -6.43
CA ASP A 120 -18.84 3.39 -6.42
C ASP A 120 -18.72 4.62 -5.50
N GLU A 121 -18.11 4.49 -4.31
CA GLU A 121 -17.95 5.59 -3.34
C GLU A 121 -17.04 6.71 -3.84
N PHE A 122 -16.00 6.39 -4.63
CA PHE A 122 -14.98 7.36 -5.09
C PHE A 122 -15.00 7.63 -6.60
N GLU A 123 -16.07 7.24 -7.30
CA GLU A 123 -16.27 7.45 -8.75
C GLU A 123 -15.07 7.01 -9.63
N LEU A 124 -14.40 5.92 -9.26
CA LEU A 124 -13.13 5.51 -9.88
C LEU A 124 -13.27 5.16 -11.36
N ALA A 125 -14.47 4.80 -11.82
CA ALA A 125 -14.73 4.39 -13.19
C ALA A 125 -14.29 5.42 -14.25
N LYS A 126 -14.23 6.71 -13.89
CA LYS A 126 -13.87 7.82 -14.80
C LYS A 126 -12.37 8.05 -14.91
N LEU A 127 -11.56 7.54 -13.98
CA LEU A 127 -10.12 7.76 -13.98
C LEU A 127 -9.48 7.05 -15.17
N LYS A 128 -8.56 7.72 -15.86
CA LYS A 128 -7.80 7.09 -16.94
C LYS A 128 -6.75 6.16 -16.36
N LEU A 129 -6.52 5.04 -17.04
CA LEU A 129 -5.51 4.07 -16.63
C LEU A 129 -4.10 4.68 -16.64
N SER A 130 -3.80 5.53 -17.63
CA SER A 130 -2.53 6.26 -17.72
C SER A 130 -2.20 7.10 -16.48
N ASP A 131 -3.22 7.64 -15.80
CA ASP A 131 -3.03 8.63 -14.73
C ASP A 131 -2.62 7.97 -13.41
N ILE A 132 -2.83 6.66 -13.29
CA ILE A 132 -2.52 5.88 -12.08
C ILE A 132 -1.50 4.78 -12.33
N ALA A 133 -1.15 4.52 -13.60
CA ALA A 133 -0.19 3.49 -13.94
C ALA A 133 1.21 3.83 -13.44
N SER A 134 1.91 2.81 -12.98
CA SER A 134 3.33 2.87 -12.68
C SER A 134 4.15 2.29 -13.83
N GLU A 135 5.44 2.64 -13.91
CA GLU A 135 6.33 2.06 -14.91
C GLU A 135 6.49 0.55 -14.69
N PRO A 136 6.39 -0.28 -15.75
CA PRO A 136 6.45 -1.71 -15.61
C PRO A 136 7.89 -2.19 -15.52
N ILE A 137 8.20 -2.97 -14.49
CA ILE A 137 9.41 -3.81 -14.45
C ILE A 137 9.13 -5.04 -15.33
N LEU A 138 10.04 -5.37 -16.25
CA LEU A 138 9.84 -6.42 -17.25
C LEU A 138 10.77 -7.61 -17.01
N LEU A 139 10.27 -8.81 -17.29
CA LEU A 139 11.02 -10.06 -17.25
C LEU A 139 11.06 -10.68 -18.65
N SER A 140 12.21 -11.22 -19.06
CA SER A 140 12.30 -11.98 -20.32
C SER A 140 11.67 -13.37 -20.15
N CYS A 141 11.03 -13.92 -21.19
CA CYS A 141 10.56 -15.30 -21.16
C CYS A 141 11.68 -16.34 -21.00
N ASP A 142 12.90 -15.95 -21.35
CA ASP A 142 14.12 -16.77 -21.24
C ASP A 142 14.77 -16.64 -19.84
N ASP A 143 14.29 -15.73 -18.99
CA ASP A 143 14.80 -15.57 -17.62
C ASP A 143 14.37 -16.73 -16.73
N THR A 144 15.17 -17.00 -15.70
CA THR A 144 14.94 -18.10 -14.77
C THR A 144 13.99 -17.72 -13.64
N LEU A 145 13.39 -18.74 -13.01
CA LEU A 145 12.57 -18.57 -11.81
C LEU A 145 13.33 -17.88 -10.67
N GLY A 146 14.62 -18.22 -10.49
CA GLY A 146 15.47 -17.57 -9.49
C GLY A 146 15.61 -16.07 -9.72
N ARG A 147 15.78 -15.65 -10.98
CA ARG A 147 15.79 -14.23 -11.35
C ARG A 147 14.44 -13.57 -11.11
N ALA A 148 13.34 -14.23 -11.47
CA ALA A 148 11.99 -13.70 -11.21
C ALA A 148 11.76 -13.42 -9.71
N LEU A 149 12.09 -14.38 -8.84
CA LEU A 149 11.97 -14.24 -7.39
C LEU A 149 12.90 -13.16 -6.83
N ALA A 150 14.12 -13.04 -7.37
CA ALA A 150 15.04 -11.98 -6.99
C ALA A 150 14.48 -10.60 -7.32
N MET A 151 13.97 -10.41 -8.54
CA MET A 151 13.33 -9.15 -8.97
C MET A 151 12.07 -8.84 -8.16
N MET A 152 11.22 -9.84 -7.89
CA MET A 152 10.04 -9.68 -7.03
C MET A 152 10.43 -9.20 -5.62
N ARG A 153 11.53 -9.72 -5.06
CA ARG A 153 12.04 -9.30 -3.75
C ARG A 153 12.65 -7.90 -3.79
N GLU A 154 13.53 -7.64 -4.76
CA GLU A 154 14.25 -6.37 -4.91
C GLU A 154 13.28 -5.20 -5.06
N TYR A 155 12.30 -5.34 -5.93
CA TYR A 155 11.31 -4.29 -6.20
C TYR A 155 10.06 -4.39 -5.32
N ASN A 156 10.00 -5.37 -4.41
CA ASN A 156 8.84 -5.65 -3.55
C ASN A 156 7.51 -5.76 -4.34
N ILE A 157 7.56 -6.43 -5.49
CA ILE A 157 6.41 -6.67 -6.37
C ILE A 157 6.03 -8.15 -6.35
N LYS A 158 4.74 -8.44 -6.53
CA LYS A 158 4.20 -9.81 -6.52
C LYS A 158 3.96 -10.37 -7.92
N GLN A 159 4.31 -9.62 -8.95
CA GLN A 159 3.87 -9.87 -10.31
C GLN A 159 4.70 -9.04 -11.29
N ILE A 160 5.03 -9.64 -12.43
CA ILE A 160 5.95 -9.05 -13.42
C ILE A 160 5.44 -9.38 -14.83
N PRO A 161 5.18 -8.39 -15.70
CA PRO A 161 4.95 -8.62 -17.12
C PRO A 161 6.12 -9.34 -17.77
N VAL A 162 5.82 -10.39 -18.55
CA VAL A 162 6.81 -11.19 -19.26
C VAL A 162 6.79 -10.83 -20.73
N VAL A 163 7.96 -10.63 -21.32
CA VAL A 163 8.13 -10.18 -22.71
C VAL A 163 9.03 -11.10 -23.53
N ASP A 164 8.85 -11.06 -24.85
CA ASP A 164 9.75 -11.70 -25.81
C ASP A 164 11.03 -10.88 -26.06
N LYS A 165 11.91 -11.39 -26.93
CA LYS A 165 13.16 -10.72 -27.34
C LYS A 165 12.94 -9.35 -28.00
N ASN A 166 11.76 -9.11 -28.58
CA ASN A 166 11.36 -7.84 -29.22
C ASN A 166 10.65 -6.88 -28.24
N LYS A 167 10.58 -7.24 -26.95
CA LYS A 167 9.83 -6.56 -25.88
C LYS A 167 8.31 -6.55 -26.07
N ASN A 168 7.76 -7.48 -26.84
CA ASN A 168 6.32 -7.67 -26.91
C ASN A 168 5.82 -8.39 -25.66
N LEU A 169 4.67 -7.97 -25.13
CA LEU A 169 4.02 -8.64 -24.01
C LEU A 169 3.62 -10.06 -24.40
N LEU A 170 4.08 -11.03 -23.62
CA LEU A 170 3.65 -12.44 -23.71
C LEU A 170 2.60 -12.78 -22.65
N GLY A 171 2.69 -12.15 -21.48
CA GLY A 171 1.76 -12.37 -20.39
C GLY A 171 2.28 -11.81 -19.08
N ILE A 172 1.82 -12.36 -17.96
CA ILE A 172 2.22 -11.93 -16.62
C ILE A 172 2.63 -13.13 -15.78
N LEU A 173 3.68 -12.97 -14.99
CA LEU A 173 4.08 -13.93 -13.97
C LEU A 173 3.62 -13.42 -12.61
N THR A 174 2.94 -14.24 -11.81
CA THR A 174 2.47 -13.86 -10.47
C THR A 174 3.14 -14.73 -9.40
N LEU A 175 3.37 -14.17 -8.22
CA LEU A 175 3.91 -14.91 -7.07
C LEU A 175 2.97 -16.07 -6.68
N GLU A 176 1.67 -15.90 -6.86
CA GLU A 176 0.67 -16.93 -6.60
C GLU A 176 0.85 -18.14 -7.53
N SER A 177 1.03 -17.95 -8.84
CA SER A 177 1.27 -19.07 -9.75
C SER A 177 2.61 -19.76 -9.53
N LEU A 178 3.63 -19.03 -9.05
CA LEU A 178 4.87 -19.65 -8.60
C LEU A 178 4.63 -20.62 -7.43
N ILE A 179 3.81 -20.18 -6.46
CA ILE A 179 3.49 -20.95 -5.25
C ILE A 179 2.67 -22.18 -5.56
N ASP A 180 1.62 -21.98 -6.35
CA ASP A 180 0.74 -23.06 -6.79
C ASP A 180 1.52 -24.15 -7.54
N LYS A 181 2.20 -23.76 -8.63
CA LYS A 181 2.84 -24.74 -9.54
C LYS A 181 4.10 -25.39 -8.97
N TYR A 182 4.89 -24.69 -8.14
CA TYR A 182 6.20 -25.19 -7.70
C TYR A 182 6.38 -25.36 -6.20
N PHE A 183 5.58 -24.74 -5.34
CA PHE A 183 5.79 -24.86 -3.89
C PHE A 183 4.74 -25.73 -3.21
N VAL A 184 3.52 -25.79 -3.73
CA VAL A 184 2.44 -26.64 -3.21
C VAL A 184 2.32 -27.96 -3.98
N HIS A 185 2.50 -27.94 -5.29
CA HIS A 185 2.44 -29.15 -6.13
C HIS A 185 3.80 -29.79 -6.44
N ALA A 186 4.91 -29.22 -5.93
CA ALA A 186 6.18 -29.94 -5.86
C ALA A 186 6.08 -31.05 -4.82
N THR A 187 5.61 -32.20 -5.28
CA THR A 187 5.68 -33.46 -4.57
C THR A 187 7.13 -33.72 -4.15
N PRO A 188 7.41 -34.21 -2.92
CA PRO A 188 8.72 -34.75 -2.55
C PRO A 188 9.18 -35.95 -3.39
N LYS A 189 8.42 -36.33 -4.43
CA LYS A 189 8.63 -37.47 -5.32
C LYS A 189 8.19 -37.15 -6.76
N ARG A 190 9.00 -36.34 -7.45
CA ARG A 190 9.18 -36.40 -8.92
C ARG A 190 10.66 -36.04 -9.10
N GLU A 191 11.57 -36.95 -9.42
CA GLU A 191 11.59 -37.67 -10.71
C GLU A 191 10.93 -36.84 -11.83
N LEU A 192 11.37 -35.59 -11.96
CA LEU A 192 11.36 -34.96 -13.27
C LEU A 192 12.54 -35.58 -14.03
N PHE A 193 12.22 -36.34 -15.08
CA PHE A 193 13.11 -37.09 -15.98
C PHE A 193 13.52 -38.51 -15.56
N SER A 194 12.58 -39.46 -15.66
CA SER A 194 12.91 -40.84 -16.04
C SER A 194 11.90 -41.35 -17.06
N LEU A 195 12.02 -40.85 -18.29
CA LEU A 195 11.58 -41.57 -19.47
C LEU A 195 12.83 -41.88 -20.28
N LYS A 196 13.30 -43.13 -20.16
CA LYS A 196 14.44 -43.74 -20.87
C LYS A 196 15.84 -43.15 -20.54
N GLY A 197 16.47 -43.74 -19.54
CA GLY A 197 17.88 -44.17 -19.62
C GLY A 197 18.99 -43.12 -19.67
N HIS A 198 18.71 -41.86 -19.38
CA HIS A 198 19.75 -40.87 -19.06
C HIS A 198 19.28 -40.16 -17.80
N GLU A 199 20.03 -40.27 -16.71
CA GLU A 199 19.86 -39.38 -15.55
C GLU A 199 20.31 -37.98 -16.00
N PRO A 200 19.42 -37.02 -16.29
CA PRO A 200 19.86 -35.66 -16.46
C PRO A 200 20.15 -35.13 -15.06
N GLU A 201 21.26 -34.41 -14.89
CA GLU A 201 21.52 -33.63 -13.68
C GLU A 201 20.24 -32.89 -13.30
N ALA A 202 19.73 -33.13 -12.09
CA ALA A 202 18.49 -32.53 -11.62
C ALA A 202 18.66 -31.00 -11.62
N LYS A 203 18.16 -30.34 -12.66
CA LYS A 203 18.19 -28.87 -12.74
C LYS A 203 17.43 -28.30 -11.56
N SER A 204 18.08 -27.38 -10.85
CA SER A 204 17.46 -26.66 -9.74
C SER A 204 16.17 -26.00 -10.23
N LEU A 205 15.09 -26.02 -9.42
CA LEU A 205 13.85 -25.31 -9.75
C LEU A 205 14.10 -23.84 -10.09
N PHE A 206 15.13 -23.23 -9.48
CA PHE A 206 15.52 -21.85 -9.72
C PHE A 206 16.13 -21.59 -11.09
N ASP A 207 16.59 -22.62 -11.81
CA ASP A 207 17.19 -22.53 -13.15
C ASP A 207 16.16 -22.76 -14.26
N LEU A 208 14.92 -23.11 -13.91
CA LEU A 208 13.85 -23.31 -14.88
C LEU A 208 13.43 -21.97 -15.50
N PRO A 209 13.20 -21.91 -16.83
CA PRO A 209 12.69 -20.72 -17.48
C PRO A 209 11.25 -20.44 -17.02
N VAL A 210 10.90 -19.16 -16.98
CA VAL A 210 9.57 -18.72 -16.50
C VAL A 210 8.45 -18.94 -17.53
N SER A 211 8.78 -19.27 -18.78
CA SER A 211 7.82 -19.44 -19.88
C SER A 211 6.65 -20.38 -19.57
N GLY A 212 6.88 -21.48 -18.82
CA GLY A 212 5.83 -22.43 -18.42
C GLY A 212 4.88 -21.93 -17.32
N LEU A 213 5.16 -20.76 -16.74
CA LEU A 213 4.41 -20.16 -15.65
C LEU A 213 3.63 -18.92 -16.05
N VAL A 214 3.92 -18.37 -17.23
CA VAL A 214 3.29 -17.16 -17.73
C VAL A 214 1.80 -17.38 -17.86
N GLU A 215 1.03 -16.49 -17.24
CA GLU A 215 -0.42 -16.42 -17.34
C GLU A 215 -0.81 -15.36 -18.35
N GLU A 216 -2.03 -15.45 -18.88
CA GLU A 216 -2.58 -14.42 -19.75
C GLU A 216 -2.73 -13.10 -18.98
N ALA A 217 -2.13 -12.03 -19.51
CA ALA A 217 -2.22 -10.71 -18.91
C ALA A 217 -3.55 -10.04 -19.30
N VAL A 218 -4.18 -9.35 -18.35
CA VAL A 218 -5.24 -8.39 -18.67
C VAL A 218 -4.58 -7.17 -19.32
N ALA A 219 -4.68 -7.07 -20.64
CA ALA A 219 -4.11 -5.96 -21.40
C ALA A 219 -5.16 -4.84 -21.62
N ALA A 220 -4.72 -3.59 -21.54
CA ALA A 220 -5.55 -2.42 -21.79
C ALA A 220 -4.76 -1.32 -22.52
N GLU A 221 -5.45 -0.39 -23.16
CA GLU A 221 -4.82 0.78 -23.78
C GLU A 221 -4.73 1.93 -22.77
N SER A 222 -3.67 2.75 -22.86
CA SER A 222 -3.41 3.85 -21.92
C SER A 222 -4.57 4.84 -21.76
N LYS A 223 -5.32 5.08 -22.85
CA LYS A 223 -6.47 6.01 -22.88
C LYS A 223 -7.76 5.45 -22.29
N GLN A 224 -7.84 4.14 -22.03
CA GLN A 224 -9.02 3.54 -21.42
C GLN A 224 -9.14 3.98 -19.96
N THR A 225 -10.33 3.81 -19.40
CA THR A 225 -10.61 4.16 -18.01
C THR A 225 -10.57 2.94 -17.10
N LEU A 226 -10.41 3.18 -15.80
CA LEU A 226 -10.57 2.16 -14.76
C LEU A 226 -11.92 1.42 -14.87
N GLY A 227 -12.97 2.10 -15.32
CA GLY A 227 -14.30 1.52 -15.49
C GLY A 227 -14.35 0.37 -16.51
N SER A 228 -13.56 0.43 -17.59
CA SER A 228 -13.57 -0.63 -18.62
C SER A 228 -12.92 -1.93 -18.17
N VAL A 229 -12.21 -1.92 -17.04
CA VAL A 229 -11.52 -3.07 -16.44
C VAL A 229 -11.96 -3.30 -14.98
N LYS A 230 -13.16 -2.81 -14.61
CA LYS A 230 -13.69 -2.85 -13.23
C LYS A 230 -13.69 -4.27 -12.66
N ASP A 231 -14.18 -5.24 -13.42
CA ASP A 231 -14.34 -6.61 -12.92
C ASP A 231 -12.99 -7.27 -12.64
N GLN A 232 -12.03 -7.11 -13.56
CA GLN A 232 -10.67 -7.63 -13.41
C GLN A 232 -9.99 -7.02 -12.18
N ILE A 233 -10.16 -5.72 -11.97
CA ILE A 233 -9.61 -5.02 -10.82
C ILE A 233 -10.28 -5.46 -9.52
N CYS A 234 -11.61 -5.59 -9.50
CA CYS A 234 -12.35 -6.06 -8.31
C CYS A 234 -11.96 -7.51 -7.95
N ASP A 235 -11.55 -8.30 -8.94
CA ASP A 235 -10.95 -9.61 -8.76
C ASP A 235 -9.46 -9.58 -8.42
N THR A 236 -8.91 -8.39 -8.19
CA THR A 236 -7.49 -8.11 -7.83
C THR A 236 -6.48 -8.52 -8.91
N LYS A 237 -6.93 -8.66 -10.15
CA LYS A 237 -6.05 -8.83 -11.30
C LYS A 237 -5.34 -7.52 -11.60
N THR A 238 -4.18 -7.65 -12.22
CA THR A 238 -3.38 -6.53 -12.65
C THR A 238 -3.58 -6.27 -14.12
N VAL A 239 -3.67 -4.99 -14.46
CA VAL A 239 -3.82 -4.53 -15.83
C VAL A 239 -2.46 -4.05 -16.33
N VAL A 240 -2.04 -4.57 -17.48
CA VAL A 240 -0.84 -4.13 -18.17
C VAL A 240 -1.26 -3.19 -19.30
N LEU A 241 -0.74 -1.98 -19.30
CA LEU A 241 -0.99 -1.03 -20.38
C LEU A 241 -0.08 -1.36 -21.56
N VAL A 242 -0.67 -1.54 -22.73
CA VAL A 242 0.04 -2.00 -23.93
C VAL A 242 -0.14 -1.02 -25.07
N GLU A 243 0.97 -0.63 -25.68
CA GLU A 243 0.99 0.16 -26.92
C GLU A 243 1.91 -0.51 -27.92
N ASN A 244 1.43 -0.75 -29.13
CA ASN A 244 2.19 -1.45 -30.18
C ASN A 244 2.80 -2.79 -29.68
N LYS A 245 1.99 -3.58 -28.96
CA LYS A 245 2.37 -4.84 -28.28
C LYS A 245 3.38 -4.72 -27.14
N LYS A 246 3.88 -3.51 -26.82
CA LYS A 246 4.88 -3.30 -25.78
C LYS A 246 4.22 -2.84 -24.47
N PRO A 247 4.60 -3.39 -23.31
CA PRO A 247 4.16 -2.87 -22.03
C PRO A 247 4.66 -1.45 -21.81
N LYS A 248 3.76 -0.55 -21.39
CA LYS A 248 4.04 0.86 -21.11
C LYS A 248 3.73 1.26 -19.67
N GLY A 249 2.85 0.51 -19.01
CA GLY A 249 2.41 0.79 -17.66
C GLY A 249 1.86 -0.46 -16.99
N ILE A 250 1.80 -0.42 -15.66
CA ILE A 250 1.15 -1.43 -14.85
C ILE A 250 0.22 -0.76 -13.85
N VAL A 251 -1.02 -1.25 -13.80
CA VAL A 251 -2.04 -0.84 -12.83
C VAL A 251 -2.34 -2.04 -11.95
N ALA A 252 -1.77 -2.02 -10.75
CA ALA A 252 -2.02 -2.99 -9.70
C ALA A 252 -2.93 -2.41 -8.61
N THR A 253 -3.40 -3.26 -7.70
CA THR A 253 -4.21 -2.83 -6.55
C THR A 253 -3.59 -1.68 -5.77
N GLN A 254 -2.27 -1.67 -5.60
CA GLN A 254 -1.57 -0.61 -4.86
C GLN A 254 -1.77 0.77 -5.49
N ASN A 255 -1.71 0.85 -6.82
CA ASN A 255 -1.91 2.10 -7.55
C ASN A 255 -3.32 2.65 -7.36
N ILE A 256 -4.31 1.76 -7.25
CA ILE A 256 -5.72 2.15 -7.08
C ILE A 256 -5.96 2.65 -5.66
N LEU A 257 -5.44 1.96 -4.64
CA LEU A 257 -5.50 2.43 -3.26
C LEU A 257 -4.80 3.79 -3.13
N GLU A 258 -3.64 3.96 -3.75
CA GLU A 258 -2.93 5.23 -3.80
C GLU A 258 -3.75 6.34 -4.47
N ALA A 259 -4.36 6.05 -5.62
CA ALA A 259 -5.20 7.00 -6.34
C ALA A 259 -6.38 7.46 -5.47
N ILE A 260 -7.05 6.54 -4.78
CA ILE A 260 -8.14 6.88 -3.85
C ILE A 260 -7.61 7.80 -2.74
N LEU A 261 -6.48 7.46 -2.12
CA LEU A 261 -5.89 8.27 -1.07
C LEU A 261 -5.48 9.66 -1.58
N ASN A 262 -5.00 9.75 -2.82
CA ASN A 262 -4.62 11.01 -3.45
C ASN A 262 -5.83 11.89 -3.77
N ILE A 263 -6.93 11.31 -4.27
CA ILE A 263 -8.19 12.02 -4.54
C ILE A 263 -8.80 12.55 -3.24
N ASN A 264 -8.71 11.76 -2.16
CA ASN A 264 -9.26 12.10 -0.85
C ASN A 264 -8.25 12.81 0.07
N LYS A 265 -7.04 13.16 -0.43
CA LYS A 265 -6.13 14.01 0.34
C LYS A 265 -6.87 15.32 0.56
N PRO A 266 -7.04 15.77 1.81
CA PRO A 266 -7.70 17.04 2.07
C PRO A 266 -6.96 18.12 1.27
N GLN A 267 -7.69 18.86 0.44
CA GLN A 267 -7.12 20.00 -0.25
C GLN A 267 -6.79 21.04 0.81
N ARG A 268 -5.50 21.16 1.13
CA ARG A 268 -5.03 22.14 2.10
C ARG A 268 -4.55 23.36 1.34
N ASN A 269 -5.21 24.49 1.54
CA ASN A 269 -4.77 25.75 0.98
C ASN A 269 -3.65 26.32 1.87
N ILE A 270 -2.44 25.78 1.68
CA ILE A 270 -1.24 26.16 2.43
C ILE A 270 -0.26 26.84 1.48
N GLN A 271 0.16 28.05 1.82
CA GLN A 271 1.21 28.76 1.13
C GLN A 271 2.46 28.82 2.01
N ILE A 272 3.55 28.22 1.55
CA ILE A 272 4.84 28.26 2.25
C ILE A 272 5.82 29.08 1.42
N SER A 273 6.47 30.05 2.07
CA SER A 273 7.46 30.93 1.46
C SER A 273 8.77 30.89 2.21
N ASN A 274 9.88 30.95 1.47
CA ASN A 274 11.26 30.95 1.96
C ASN A 274 11.62 29.76 2.87
N MET A 275 11.06 28.58 2.58
CA MET A 275 11.36 27.35 3.32
C MET A 275 12.88 27.16 3.45
N PRO A 276 13.42 26.95 4.67
CA PRO A 276 14.83 26.67 4.87
C PRO A 276 15.26 25.42 4.10
N ALA A 277 16.56 25.31 3.79
CA ALA A 277 17.15 24.09 3.25
C ALA A 277 17.15 22.98 4.31
N PHE A 278 15.99 22.33 4.50
CA PHE A 278 15.83 21.20 5.39
C PHE A 278 16.46 19.94 4.80
N THR A 279 16.95 19.06 5.67
CA THR A 279 17.16 17.66 5.29
C THR A 279 15.81 17.02 4.95
N GLU A 280 15.77 15.97 4.12
CA GLU A 280 14.50 15.28 3.81
C GLU A 280 13.72 14.84 5.07
N PRO A 281 14.35 14.25 6.11
CA PRO A 281 13.65 13.93 7.36
C PRO A 281 13.05 15.16 8.08
N ASP A 282 13.75 16.30 8.06
CA ASP A 282 13.26 17.52 8.69
C ASP A 282 12.11 18.16 7.89
N LYS A 283 12.19 18.09 6.57
CA LYS A 283 11.15 18.54 5.65
C LYS A 283 9.86 17.73 5.85
N GLU A 284 9.96 16.41 5.95
CA GLU A 284 8.82 15.53 6.28
C GLU A 284 8.20 15.90 7.63
N LYS A 285 9.02 16.10 8.67
CA LYS A 285 8.54 16.53 9.99
C LYS A 285 7.85 17.88 9.95
N ALA A 286 8.39 18.85 9.21
CA ALA A 286 7.80 20.18 9.05
C ALA A 286 6.42 20.08 8.39
N LEU A 287 6.33 19.39 7.26
CA LEU A 287 5.08 19.20 6.52
C LEU A 287 4.03 18.45 7.36
N ALA A 288 4.43 17.41 8.09
CA ALA A 288 3.53 16.68 8.99
C ALA A 288 2.93 17.59 10.07
N ARG A 289 3.74 18.46 10.70
CA ARG A 289 3.27 19.44 11.69
C ARG A 289 2.31 20.46 11.08
N ILE A 290 2.64 20.99 9.91
CA ILE A 290 1.82 21.98 9.20
C ILE A 290 0.47 21.37 8.81
N ASN A 291 0.48 20.17 8.22
CA ASN A 291 -0.73 19.45 7.82
C ASN A 291 -1.62 19.15 9.03
N THR A 292 -1.03 18.65 10.13
CA THR A 292 -1.76 18.37 11.37
C THR A 292 -2.39 19.63 11.96
N PHE A 293 -1.67 20.75 11.95
CA PHE A 293 -2.19 22.04 12.38
C PHE A 293 -3.36 22.48 11.49
N TYR A 294 -3.20 22.43 10.16
CA TYR A 294 -4.21 22.85 9.21
C TYR A 294 -5.51 22.04 9.40
N ASP A 295 -5.41 20.72 9.51
CA ASP A 295 -6.57 19.84 9.67
C ASP A 295 -7.33 20.14 10.98
N LYS A 296 -6.60 20.43 12.07
CA LYS A 296 -7.21 20.87 13.34
C LYS A 296 -7.90 22.24 13.20
N ALA A 297 -7.23 23.20 12.56
CA ALA A 297 -7.76 24.54 12.36
C ALA A 297 -9.00 24.55 11.46
N ALA A 298 -8.98 23.81 10.35
CA ALA A 298 -10.10 23.66 9.43
C ALA A 298 -11.34 23.08 10.14
N LYS A 299 -11.16 22.02 10.95
CA LYS A 299 -12.23 21.43 11.75
C LYS A 299 -12.85 22.41 12.75
N LEU A 300 -12.01 23.23 13.39
CA LEU A 300 -12.43 24.20 14.39
C LEU A 300 -13.17 25.40 13.77
N LEU A 301 -12.74 25.85 12.59
CA LEU A 301 -13.32 27.00 11.89
C LEU A 301 -14.50 26.64 10.96
N LYS A 302 -14.65 25.37 10.56
CA LYS A 302 -15.74 24.86 9.68
C LYS A 302 -15.91 25.62 8.36
N HIS A 303 -14.86 26.28 7.87
CA HIS A 303 -14.85 27.05 6.62
C HIS A 303 -13.53 26.81 5.88
N ASP A 304 -13.51 27.20 4.60
CA ASP A 304 -12.28 27.25 3.82
C ASP A 304 -11.29 28.24 4.44
N ILE A 305 -10.06 27.77 4.62
CA ILE A 305 -8.99 28.53 5.27
C ILE A 305 -7.75 28.52 4.39
N LEU A 306 -7.07 29.66 4.32
CA LEU A 306 -5.73 29.80 3.78
C LEU A 306 -4.74 29.89 4.95
N LEU A 307 -3.76 28.99 4.98
CA LEU A 307 -2.63 29.04 5.90
C LEU A 307 -1.36 29.51 5.17
N SER A 308 -0.90 30.72 5.47
CA SER A 308 0.36 31.25 4.97
C SER A 308 1.46 31.09 6.02
N ILE A 309 2.60 30.53 5.61
CA ILE A 309 3.79 30.34 6.44
C ILE A 309 4.98 30.98 5.73
N HIS A 310 5.61 31.94 6.37
CA HIS A 310 6.75 32.66 5.84
C HIS A 310 7.94 32.51 6.78
N PHE A 311 9.02 31.90 6.27
CA PHE A 311 10.27 31.77 7.01
C PHE A 311 11.19 32.97 6.72
N LYS A 312 11.87 33.47 7.75
CA LYS A 312 12.97 34.44 7.64
C LYS A 312 14.16 33.91 8.42
N SER A 313 15.35 34.08 7.87
CA SER A 313 16.60 33.83 8.60
C SER A 313 17.35 35.15 8.76
N TYR A 314 17.76 35.44 9.98
CA TYR A 314 18.62 36.57 10.30
C TYR A 314 20.01 36.02 10.66
N GLU A 315 21.04 36.51 9.98
CA GLU A 315 22.42 36.32 10.42
C GLU A 315 22.71 37.33 11.53
N LYS A 316 22.98 36.82 12.74
CA LYS A 316 23.56 37.61 13.83
C LYS A 316 24.99 37.12 14.03
N GLN A 317 25.93 38.07 14.17
CA GLN A 317 27.39 37.87 14.33
C GLN A 317 27.79 36.46 14.82
N GLY A 318 28.50 35.72 13.96
CA GLY A 318 28.96 34.34 14.18
C GLY A 318 28.28 33.31 13.26
N MET A 319 28.58 32.01 13.46
CA MET A 319 28.05 30.90 12.64
C MET A 319 26.58 30.51 12.94
N ARG A 320 25.88 31.23 13.83
CA ARG A 320 24.52 30.87 14.27
C ARG A 320 23.46 31.75 13.62
N LYS A 321 22.55 31.13 12.85
CA LYS A 321 21.39 31.78 12.24
C LYS A 321 20.19 31.74 13.18
N LYS A 322 19.47 32.87 13.30
CA LYS A 322 18.18 32.91 14.01
C LYS A 322 17.07 32.81 12.97
N HIS A 323 16.12 31.91 13.18
CA HIS A 323 15.02 31.64 12.27
C HIS A 323 13.72 32.22 12.85
N ALA A 324 13.07 33.13 12.12
CA ALA A 324 11.75 33.62 12.41
C ALA A 324 10.72 32.95 11.48
N VAL A 325 9.56 32.60 12.03
CA VAL A 325 8.46 32.02 11.28
C VAL A 325 7.23 32.89 11.53
N HIS A 326 6.70 33.47 10.46
CA HIS A 326 5.44 34.20 10.49
C HIS A 326 4.37 33.27 9.93
N THR A 327 3.35 33.00 10.73
CA THR A 327 2.19 32.21 10.32
C THR A 327 0.97 33.09 10.32
N LYS A 328 0.18 33.04 9.25
CA LYS A 328 -1.12 33.70 9.14
C LYS A 328 -2.14 32.68 8.69
N ILE A 329 -3.29 32.66 9.32
CA ILE A 329 -4.45 31.90 8.86
C ILE A 329 -5.59 32.86 8.59
N SER A 330 -6.27 32.70 7.46
CA SER A 330 -7.39 33.52 7.05
C SER A 330 -8.52 32.68 6.46
N GLY A 331 -9.76 32.94 6.86
CA GLY A 331 -10.98 32.43 6.25
C GLY A 331 -11.95 33.58 5.95
N ALA A 332 -13.16 33.26 5.51
CA ALA A 332 -14.15 34.26 5.08
C ALA A 332 -14.43 35.37 6.12
N THR A 333 -14.48 35.02 7.40
CA THR A 333 -14.85 35.93 8.50
C THR A 333 -13.76 36.08 9.57
N PHE A 334 -12.59 35.47 9.35
CA PHE A 334 -11.57 35.35 10.38
C PHE A 334 -10.14 35.50 9.84
N SER A 335 -9.27 36.14 10.62
CA SER A 335 -7.83 36.20 10.37
C SER A 335 -7.07 36.21 11.69
N ALA A 336 -6.09 35.32 11.83
CA ALA A 336 -5.10 35.37 12.91
C ALA A 336 -3.68 35.26 12.38
N LYS A 337 -2.74 35.77 13.17
CA LYS A 337 -1.31 35.73 12.87
C LYS A 337 -0.52 35.42 14.14
N ALA A 338 0.61 34.76 13.96
CA ALA A 338 1.61 34.54 14.99
C ALA A 338 2.99 34.67 14.36
N GLU A 339 3.94 35.15 15.15
CA GLU A 339 5.34 35.28 14.75
C GLU A 339 6.21 34.80 15.90
N VAL A 340 7.10 33.85 15.61
CA VAL A 340 8.02 33.31 16.60
C VAL A 340 9.41 33.20 16.00
N SER A 341 10.43 33.48 16.82
CA SER A 341 11.83 33.30 16.43
C SER A 341 12.53 32.29 17.33
N SER A 342 13.30 31.37 16.74
CA SER A 342 14.11 30.38 17.45
C SER A 342 15.46 30.15 16.74
N TRP A 343 16.40 29.54 17.44
CA TRP A 343 17.69 29.13 16.87
C TRP A 343 17.56 27.92 15.95
N ASN A 344 16.44 27.20 16.02
CA ASN A 344 16.13 26.07 15.15
C ASN A 344 14.82 26.35 14.40
N SER A 345 14.82 26.21 13.08
CA SER A 345 13.67 26.50 12.22
C SER A 345 12.46 25.58 12.45
N LEU A 346 12.67 24.29 12.76
CA LEU A 346 11.57 23.38 13.14
C LEU A 346 10.96 23.77 14.49
N THR A 347 11.78 24.19 15.45
CA THR A 347 11.30 24.67 16.75
C THR A 347 10.54 25.98 16.59
N ALA A 348 11.04 26.92 15.77
CA ALA A 348 10.33 28.17 15.46
C ALA A 348 8.97 27.90 14.81
N LEU A 349 8.91 26.97 13.85
CA LEU A 349 7.67 26.56 13.19
C LEU A 349 6.68 25.99 14.20
N GLN A 350 7.10 25.05 15.05
CA GLN A 350 6.22 24.44 16.05
C GLN A 350 5.63 25.50 16.98
N GLN A 351 6.47 26.37 17.54
CA GLN A 351 6.03 27.42 18.45
C GLN A 351 5.11 28.43 17.78
N ALA A 352 5.35 28.78 16.51
CA ALA A 352 4.48 29.67 15.74
C ALA A 352 3.09 29.05 15.51
N LEU A 353 3.03 27.77 15.12
CA LEU A 353 1.78 27.03 14.96
C LEU A 353 1.02 26.91 16.30
N ASP A 354 1.72 26.63 17.40
CA ASP A 354 1.10 26.55 18.74
C ASP A 354 0.54 27.91 19.19
N ALA A 355 1.28 29.01 18.94
CA ALA A 355 0.80 30.35 19.21
C ALA A 355 -0.43 30.70 18.36
N LEU A 356 -0.43 30.33 17.08
CA LEU A 356 -1.57 30.54 16.19
C LEU A 356 -2.80 29.72 16.61
N MET A 357 -2.61 28.49 17.09
CA MET A 357 -3.70 27.64 17.60
C MET A 357 -4.37 28.25 18.84
N LYS A 358 -3.58 28.88 19.72
CA LYS A 358 -4.13 29.60 20.89
C LYS A 358 -5.04 30.76 20.46
N GLU A 359 -4.65 31.52 19.44
CA GLU A 359 -5.48 32.60 18.90
C GLU A 359 -6.76 32.07 18.24
N LEU A 360 -6.67 30.94 17.51
CA LEU A 360 -7.84 30.26 16.93
C LEU A 360 -8.84 29.82 17.99
N THR A 361 -8.35 29.19 19.05
CA THR A 361 -9.21 28.66 20.13
C THR A 361 -9.93 29.80 20.85
N LYS A 362 -9.21 30.90 21.18
CA LYS A 362 -9.82 32.11 21.77
C LYS A 362 -10.91 32.71 20.88
N TYR A 363 -10.72 32.71 19.56
CA TYR A 363 -11.72 33.21 18.63
C TYR A 363 -12.96 32.32 18.60
N HIS A 364 -12.77 31.01 18.49
CA HIS A 364 -13.87 30.04 18.47
C HIS A 364 -14.70 30.08 19.76
N ASP A 365 -14.06 30.15 20.93
CA ASP A 365 -14.75 30.23 22.21
C ASP A 365 -15.60 31.51 22.34
N LYS A 366 -15.15 32.63 21.77
CA LYS A 366 -15.91 33.90 21.76
C LYS A 366 -17.15 33.87 20.85
N HIS A 367 -17.15 33.03 19.81
CA HIS A 367 -18.19 33.01 18.77
C HIS A 367 -19.05 31.74 18.82
N LYS A 368 -18.97 30.98 19.93
CA LYS A 368 -19.72 29.73 20.16
C LYS A 368 -21.18 29.96 20.63
N LYS A 369 -21.77 31.13 20.36
CA LYS A 369 -23.15 31.45 20.73
C LYS A 369 -24.14 30.95 19.70
#